data_AF-A0A6I6E990-F1
#
_entry.id   AF-A0A6I6E990-F1
#
_cell.length_a   1.000
_cell.length_b   1.000
_cell.length_c   1.000
_cell.angle_alpha   90.00
_cell.angle_beta   90.00
_cell.angle_gamma   90.00
#
_symmetry.space_group_name_H-M   'P 1'
#
loop_
_entity.id
_entity.type
_entity.pdbx_description
1 polymer ?
#
loop_
_entity_poly.entity_id
_entity_poly.type
_entity_poly.pdbx_seq_one_letter_code
_entity_poly.pdbx_strand_id
1 'polypeptide(L)'
;MERAALRAAAPKVKPVRTVGTLAAVLALIAGVAVPAYAATQPSAETVSLQDAAESEAQSIAVDAAVKAEPLGGAAYSATTPEEIEQAKAEAAAAAAAERAREQAEKAAAEQKQQAEAQQRQQQAQVQPAQPQAPQAPQAPQPQTYEAPAQNAGGICPLPAGSYYVSRSVSSGHEGADMVAPAMTPIYAVKSGQVITSQEALGGWGVVVAIDHGDGTTSLYGHMTYGTRQVQVGDTVSAGQIIGYVGSTGHSTANHLHIEYRINGAIVDPLNYLPI
;
A
#
# COMPACT_ATOMS: atom_id res chain seq x y z
N MET A 1 12.79 25.16 70.32
CA MET A 1 13.91 24.21 70.17
C MET A 1 13.49 23.20 69.11
N GLU A 2 13.68 23.49 67.83
CA GLU A 2 14.94 23.42 67.08
C GLU A 2 15.36 21.97 66.77
N ARG A 3 15.75 21.78 65.51
CA ARG A 3 16.51 20.69 64.86
C ARG A 3 15.68 19.70 64.05
N ALA A 4 15.53 19.86 62.73
CA ALA A 4 16.49 20.01 61.62
C ALA A 4 16.70 18.68 60.87
N ALA A 5 16.47 18.79 59.57
CA ALA A 5 16.61 17.79 58.54
C ALA A 5 18.03 17.23 58.45
N LEU A 6 18.14 15.96 58.05
CA LEU A 6 19.30 15.36 57.38
C LEU A 6 18.83 14.07 56.69
N ARG A 7 18.38 14.18 55.44
CA ARG A 7 18.42 13.05 54.50
C ARG A 7 19.36 13.41 53.37
N ALA A 8 20.45 12.65 53.32
CA ALA A 8 21.59 12.85 52.46
C ALA A 8 21.22 12.75 50.97
N ALA A 9 21.77 13.68 50.20
CA ALA A 9 21.72 13.69 48.75
C ALA A 9 22.62 12.58 48.18
N ALA A 10 22.08 11.78 47.26
CA ALA A 10 22.88 10.85 46.45
C ALA A 10 23.47 11.59 45.23
N PRO A 11 24.71 11.27 44.80
CA PRO A 11 25.45 12.05 43.82
C PRO A 11 24.96 11.82 42.38
N LYS A 12 24.87 12.91 41.61
CA LYS A 12 24.72 12.93 40.15
C LYS A 12 25.99 12.39 39.50
N VAL A 13 25.87 11.33 38.72
CA VAL A 13 26.95 10.83 37.85
C VAL A 13 26.58 11.12 36.40
N LYS A 14 27.42 11.89 35.70
CA LYS A 14 27.49 11.96 34.24
C LYS A 14 28.89 11.52 33.82
N PRO A 15 29.01 10.63 32.82
CA PRO A 15 30.16 10.64 31.92
C PRO A 15 29.65 11.00 30.50
N VAL A 16 29.91 12.21 30.02
CA VAL A 16 31.07 12.62 29.19
C VAL A 16 31.18 11.82 27.89
N ARG A 17 31.07 12.60 26.81
CA ARG A 17 31.12 12.26 25.39
C ARG A 17 32.50 11.75 24.99
N THR A 18 32.56 10.71 24.16
CA THR A 18 33.73 10.43 23.33
C THR A 18 33.35 10.69 21.87
N VAL A 19 33.85 11.82 21.36
CA VAL A 19 34.00 12.10 19.93
C VAL A 19 35.32 11.44 19.50
N GLY A 20 35.32 10.69 18.41
CA GLY A 20 36.51 10.04 17.88
C GLY A 20 36.24 9.31 16.57
N THR A 21 36.40 10.04 15.48
CA THR A 21 36.42 9.68 14.05
C THR A 21 37.35 8.52 13.68
N LEU A 22 36.98 7.67 12.69
CA LEU A 22 37.75 7.43 11.45
C LEU A 22 37.17 6.31 10.58
N ALA A 23 37.15 6.57 9.27
CA ALA A 23 36.68 5.72 8.19
C ALA A 23 37.62 4.53 7.91
N ALA A 24 37.05 3.38 7.52
CA ALA A 24 37.60 2.42 6.54
C ALA A 24 36.74 1.15 6.46
N VAL A 25 35.76 1.10 5.54
CA VAL A 25 35.24 -0.17 4.98
C VAL A 25 35.04 0.02 3.48
N LEU A 26 36.16 0.16 2.76
CA LEU A 26 36.28 -0.14 1.34
C LEU A 26 37.21 -1.36 1.24
N ALA A 27 36.92 -2.25 0.30
CA ALA A 27 37.63 -3.48 -0.06
C ALA A 27 37.21 -4.76 0.68
N LEU A 28 36.13 -5.38 0.21
CA LEU A 28 36.01 -6.83 0.24
C LEU A 28 35.19 -7.30 -0.98
N ILE A 29 35.92 -7.71 -2.02
CA ILE A 29 35.68 -8.78 -3.01
C ILE A 29 36.53 -8.43 -4.25
N ALA A 30 37.75 -8.94 -4.26
CA ALA A 30 38.54 -9.16 -5.46
C ALA A 30 39.16 -10.56 -5.30
N GLY A 31 38.89 -11.44 -6.26
CA GLY A 31 39.53 -12.75 -6.32
C GLY A 31 38.62 -13.83 -6.86
N VAL A 32 38.63 -14.00 -8.18
CA VAL A 32 38.97 -15.21 -8.94
C VAL A 32 38.25 -15.14 -10.29
N ALA A 33 38.98 -14.78 -11.34
CA ALA A 33 38.59 -15.07 -12.72
C ALA A 33 39.81 -14.94 -13.64
N VAL A 34 40.40 -16.06 -14.08
CA VAL A 34 41.02 -16.21 -15.41
C VAL A 34 41.08 -17.71 -15.79
N PRO A 35 41.31 -18.10 -17.06
CA PRO A 35 40.32 -18.82 -17.86
C PRO A 35 40.87 -20.16 -18.42
N ALA A 36 40.01 -20.99 -19.01
CA ALA A 36 40.44 -21.98 -19.99
C ALA A 36 39.20 -22.55 -20.71
N TYR A 37 39.10 -22.37 -22.03
CA TYR A 37 38.94 -23.48 -22.96
C TYR A 37 38.97 -23.00 -24.41
N ALA A 38 39.89 -23.57 -25.18
CA ALA A 38 39.85 -23.62 -26.63
C ALA A 38 40.18 -25.05 -27.06
N ALA A 39 39.60 -25.43 -28.21
CA ALA A 39 39.75 -26.67 -28.98
C ALA A 39 38.83 -27.85 -28.61
N THR A 40 37.81 -28.08 -29.43
CA THR A 40 37.83 -29.15 -30.47
C THR A 40 36.59 -29.05 -31.36
N GLN A 41 36.82 -29.04 -32.67
CA GLN A 41 35.81 -29.11 -33.74
C GLN A 41 35.36 -30.57 -33.94
N PRO A 42 34.16 -30.77 -34.52
CA PRO A 42 34.12 -31.57 -35.75
C PRO A 42 33.42 -30.85 -36.90
N SER A 43 33.79 -31.32 -38.09
CA SER A 43 33.60 -30.72 -39.42
C SER A 43 32.16 -30.63 -39.93
N ALA A 44 31.98 -29.62 -40.79
CA ALA A 44 31.06 -29.49 -41.92
C ALA A 44 29.99 -30.56 -42.16
N GLU A 45 28.72 -30.12 -42.12
CA GLU A 45 27.72 -30.51 -43.12
C GLU A 45 27.11 -29.25 -43.74
N THR A 46 27.20 -29.18 -45.06
CA THR A 46 26.57 -28.17 -45.91
C THR A 46 25.10 -28.51 -46.06
N VAL A 47 24.20 -27.64 -45.60
CA VAL A 47 22.80 -27.64 -46.05
C VAL A 47 22.59 -26.45 -46.97
N SER A 48 22.28 -26.76 -48.22
CA SER A 48 22.09 -25.84 -49.34
C SER A 48 20.87 -24.94 -49.15
N LEU A 49 20.95 -23.73 -49.73
CA LEU A 49 19.96 -22.64 -49.75
C LEU A 49 18.62 -22.93 -50.46
N GLN A 50 18.13 -24.17 -50.46
CA GLN A 50 16.87 -24.55 -51.11
C GLN A 50 15.76 -25.04 -50.17
N ASP A 51 16.00 -25.20 -48.86
CA ASP A 51 15.01 -25.81 -47.93
C ASP A 51 14.39 -24.86 -46.88
N ALA A 52 14.60 -23.55 -46.99
CA ALA A 52 13.92 -22.55 -46.14
C ALA A 52 12.75 -21.84 -46.83
N ALA A 53 12.35 -22.32 -48.01
CA ALA A 53 11.30 -21.74 -48.83
C ALA A 53 10.04 -22.61 -48.86
N GLU A 54 9.59 -23.16 -47.73
CA GLU A 54 8.32 -23.91 -47.68
C GLU A 54 7.69 -23.97 -46.28
N SER A 55 7.57 -22.84 -45.58
CA SER A 55 6.57 -22.65 -44.52
C SER A 55 6.62 -21.21 -44.03
N GLU A 56 5.75 -20.36 -44.58
CA GLU A 56 5.11 -19.17 -43.98
C GLU A 56 4.67 -18.25 -45.14
N ALA A 57 3.80 -18.78 -46.00
CA ALA A 57 2.99 -17.95 -46.88
C ALA A 57 1.90 -17.30 -46.02
N GLN A 58 2.15 -16.07 -45.55
CA GLN A 58 1.08 -15.14 -45.17
C GLN A 58 1.29 -13.80 -45.87
N SER A 59 0.27 -13.47 -46.64
CA SER A 59 0.11 -12.28 -47.48
C SER A 59 0.26 -10.98 -46.71
N ILE A 60 1.22 -10.13 -47.11
CA ILE A 60 1.26 -8.72 -46.75
C ILE A 60 0.40 -7.96 -47.75
N ALA A 61 -0.71 -7.39 -47.29
CA ALA A 61 -1.42 -6.33 -47.98
C ALA A 61 -0.59 -5.05 -47.86
N VAL A 62 -0.13 -4.53 -48.99
CA VAL A 62 0.61 -3.27 -49.08
C VAL A 62 -0.40 -2.14 -49.27
N ASP A 63 -0.81 -1.48 -48.18
CA ASP A 63 -1.33 -0.12 -48.26
C ASP A 63 -0.14 0.85 -48.36
N ALA A 64 0.22 1.16 -49.60
CA ALA A 64 1.28 2.09 -49.93
C ALA A 64 0.83 3.54 -49.65
N ALA A 65 1.32 4.11 -48.55
CA ALA A 65 1.55 5.55 -48.43
C ALA A 65 3.07 5.81 -48.46
N VAL A 66 3.66 5.67 -49.64
CA VAL A 66 5.06 6.04 -49.88
C VAL A 66 5.15 7.56 -49.82
N LYS A 67 5.73 8.07 -48.74
CA LYS A 67 6.16 9.47 -48.66
C LYS A 67 7.43 9.59 -49.50
N ALA A 68 7.29 10.09 -50.72
CA ALA A 68 8.42 10.41 -51.58
C ALA A 68 9.18 11.61 -50.98
N GLU A 69 10.36 11.34 -50.44
CA GLU A 69 11.33 12.39 -50.11
C GLU A 69 11.97 12.92 -51.42
N PRO A 70 12.22 14.23 -51.55
CA PRO A 70 12.69 14.80 -52.80
C PRO A 70 14.15 14.41 -53.05
N LEU A 71 14.41 13.93 -54.26
CA LEU A 71 15.75 13.77 -54.83
C LEU A 71 16.41 15.16 -54.95
N GLY A 72 17.12 15.57 -53.91
CA GLY A 72 18.04 16.71 -53.90
C GLY A 72 19.42 16.28 -54.38
N GLY A 73 19.85 16.80 -55.52
CA GLY A 73 21.13 16.48 -56.14
C GLY A 73 22.36 16.93 -55.37
N ALA A 74 23.49 16.39 -55.82
CA ALA A 74 24.89 16.66 -55.46
C ALA A 74 25.48 15.83 -54.30
N ALA A 75 26.11 14.70 -54.65
CA ALA A 75 27.55 14.48 -54.46
C ALA A 75 27.95 13.07 -54.92
N TYR A 76 28.52 12.97 -56.12
CA TYR A 76 29.41 11.86 -56.46
C TYR A 76 30.72 12.08 -55.70
N SER A 77 30.79 11.64 -54.44
CA SER A 77 32.09 11.42 -53.79
C SER A 77 32.43 9.95 -53.95
N ALA A 78 33.49 9.67 -54.69
CA ALA A 78 34.06 8.34 -54.78
C ALA A 78 34.41 7.88 -53.37
N THR A 79 33.58 6.99 -52.81
CA THR A 79 33.91 6.31 -51.56
C THR A 79 34.89 5.20 -51.93
N THR A 80 36.09 5.24 -51.36
CA THR A 80 37.05 4.15 -51.57
C THR A 80 36.41 2.84 -51.06
N PRO A 81 36.79 1.66 -51.58
CA PRO A 81 36.28 0.39 -51.05
C PRO A 81 36.43 0.28 -49.53
N GLU A 82 37.49 0.90 -48.99
CA GLU A 82 37.79 1.00 -47.55
C GLU A 82 36.76 1.86 -46.79
N GLU A 83 36.32 3.00 -47.32
CA GLU A 83 35.30 3.85 -46.69
C GLU A 83 33.91 3.17 -46.69
N ILE A 84 33.60 2.37 -47.71
CA ILE A 84 32.35 1.58 -47.76
C ILE A 84 32.40 0.46 -46.72
N GLU A 85 33.55 -0.21 -46.58
CA GLU A 85 33.74 -1.25 -45.58
C GLU A 85 33.70 -0.69 -44.16
N GLN A 86 34.33 0.46 -43.93
CA GLN A 86 34.27 1.17 -42.66
C GLN A 86 32.85 1.64 -42.32
N ALA A 87 32.13 2.25 -43.26
CA ALA A 87 30.74 2.67 -43.04
C ALA A 87 29.81 1.46 -42.77
N LYS A 88 30.04 0.32 -43.42
CA LYS A 88 29.33 -0.93 -43.13
C LYS A 88 29.70 -1.49 -41.76
N ALA A 89 30.97 -1.43 -41.37
CA ALA A 89 31.43 -1.87 -40.06
C ALA A 89 30.87 -0.99 -38.94
N GLU A 90 30.80 0.33 -39.14
CA GLU A 90 30.20 1.29 -38.21
C GLU A 90 28.68 1.12 -38.11
N ALA A 91 27.98 0.93 -39.23
CA ALA A 91 26.55 0.62 -39.24
C ALA A 91 26.24 -0.75 -38.58
N ALA A 92 27.09 -1.76 -38.80
CA ALA A 92 26.99 -3.05 -38.14
C ALA A 92 27.26 -2.95 -36.63
N ALA A 93 28.22 -2.11 -36.22
CA ALA A 93 28.51 -1.83 -34.82
C ALA A 93 27.36 -1.06 -34.13
N ALA A 94 26.75 -0.10 -34.81
CA ALA A 94 25.58 0.63 -34.32
C ALA A 94 24.36 -0.30 -34.17
N ALA A 95 24.09 -1.15 -35.17
CA ALA A 95 23.02 -2.14 -35.10
C ALA A 95 23.28 -3.21 -34.02
N ALA A 96 24.53 -3.59 -33.79
CA ALA A 96 24.90 -4.49 -32.70
C ALA A 96 24.72 -3.83 -31.31
N ALA A 97 25.04 -2.54 -31.18
CA ALA A 97 24.82 -1.78 -29.96
C ALA A 97 23.33 -1.59 -29.64
N GLU A 98 22.49 -1.37 -30.65
CA GLU A 98 21.04 -1.28 -30.49
C GLU A 98 20.43 -2.62 -30.08
N ARG A 99 20.80 -3.73 -30.74
CA ARG A 99 20.38 -5.08 -30.35
C ARG A 99 20.84 -5.44 -28.93
N ALA A 100 22.04 -5.02 -28.53
CA ALA A 100 22.53 -5.23 -27.17
C ALA A 100 21.72 -4.44 -26.13
N ARG A 101 21.27 -3.23 -26.46
CA ARG A 101 20.36 -2.44 -25.60
C ARG A 101 18.99 -3.07 -25.49
N GLU A 102 18.38 -3.48 -26.60
CA GLU A 102 17.09 -4.19 -26.59
C GLU A 102 17.16 -5.51 -25.81
N GLN A 103 18.25 -6.27 -25.96
CA GLN A 103 18.48 -7.48 -25.19
C GLN A 103 18.67 -7.18 -23.70
N ALA A 104 19.38 -6.11 -23.34
CA ALA A 104 19.52 -5.68 -21.95
C ALA A 104 18.19 -5.22 -21.34
N GLU A 105 17.35 -4.51 -22.10
CA GLU A 105 16.02 -4.09 -21.66
C GLU A 105 15.06 -5.28 -21.51
N LYS A 106 15.08 -6.23 -22.45
CA LYS A 106 14.31 -7.48 -22.33
C LYS A 106 14.78 -8.32 -21.14
N ALA A 107 16.09 -8.46 -20.94
CA ALA A 107 16.64 -9.16 -19.77
C ALA A 107 16.27 -8.46 -18.46
N ALA A 108 16.28 -7.12 -18.42
CA ALA A 108 15.86 -6.35 -17.24
C ALA A 108 14.34 -6.48 -16.98
N ALA A 109 13.51 -6.50 -18.02
CA ALA A 109 12.08 -6.74 -17.92
C ALA A 109 11.77 -8.16 -17.44
N GLU A 110 12.48 -9.17 -17.94
CA GLU A 110 12.40 -10.55 -17.49
C GLU A 110 12.84 -10.69 -16.02
N GLN A 111 13.93 -10.04 -15.62
CA GLN A 111 14.36 -10.00 -14.22
C GLN A 111 13.32 -9.32 -13.31
N LYS A 112 12.70 -8.22 -13.76
CA LYS A 112 11.61 -7.56 -13.03
C LYS A 112 10.39 -8.47 -12.91
N GLN A 113 9.99 -9.15 -13.99
CA GLN A 113 8.88 -10.10 -13.96
C GLN A 113 9.19 -11.31 -13.06
N GLN A 114 10.41 -11.83 -13.09
CA GLN A 114 10.86 -12.91 -12.20
C GLN A 114 10.91 -12.45 -10.75
N ALA A 115 11.38 -11.24 -10.46
CA ALA A 115 11.38 -10.66 -9.11
C ALA A 115 9.96 -10.45 -8.58
N GLU A 116 9.04 -9.92 -9.41
CA GLU A 116 7.63 -9.80 -9.05
C GLU A 116 6.94 -11.16 -8.91
N ALA A 117 7.28 -12.15 -9.74
CA ALA A 117 6.77 -13.52 -9.63
C ALA A 117 7.30 -14.21 -8.36
N GLN A 118 8.57 -14.03 -8.02
CA GLN A 118 9.15 -14.50 -6.75
C GLN A 118 8.53 -13.78 -5.56
N GLN A 119 8.26 -12.47 -5.66
CA GLN A 119 7.54 -11.73 -4.62
C GLN A 119 6.10 -12.21 -4.47
N ARG A 120 5.40 -12.48 -5.58
CA ARG A 120 4.06 -13.10 -5.58
C ARG A 120 4.08 -14.51 -5.02
N GLN A 121 5.10 -15.31 -5.32
CA GLN A 121 5.27 -16.66 -4.77
C GLN A 121 5.62 -16.62 -3.28
N GLN A 122 6.46 -15.67 -2.83
CA GLN A 122 6.72 -15.45 -1.41
C GLN A 122 5.44 -15.00 -0.70
N GLN A 123 4.65 -14.10 -1.29
CA GLN A 123 3.34 -13.69 -0.78
C GLN A 123 2.29 -14.82 -0.82
N ALA A 124 2.40 -15.80 -1.74
CA ALA A 124 1.53 -16.97 -1.82
C ALA A 124 1.99 -18.13 -0.92
N GLN A 125 3.29 -18.21 -0.61
CA GLN A 125 3.88 -19.18 0.34
C GLN A 125 3.80 -18.72 1.79
N VAL A 126 3.60 -17.42 2.07
CA VAL A 126 2.76 -16.98 3.20
C VAL A 126 1.30 -17.18 2.82
N GLN A 127 0.95 -18.43 2.53
CA GLN A 127 -0.38 -18.90 2.85
C GLN A 127 -0.45 -18.75 4.38
N PRO A 128 -1.30 -17.88 4.95
CA PRO A 128 -1.55 -18.03 6.37
C PRO A 128 -2.06 -19.47 6.48
N ALA A 129 -1.41 -20.30 7.29
CA ALA A 129 -2.16 -21.34 7.99
C ALA A 129 -3.45 -20.65 8.39
N GLN A 130 -4.62 -21.15 7.95
CA GLN A 130 -5.91 -20.53 8.29
C GLN A 130 -5.75 -20.03 9.71
N PRO A 131 -5.73 -18.70 9.93
CA PRO A 131 -5.56 -18.25 11.29
C PRO A 131 -6.71 -18.91 12.00
N GLN A 132 -6.42 -19.78 12.98
CA GLN A 132 -7.30 -19.82 14.13
C GLN A 132 -7.45 -18.35 14.45
N ALA A 133 -8.64 -17.81 14.17
CA ALA A 133 -8.90 -16.38 14.18
C ALA A 133 -8.09 -15.83 15.35
N PRO A 134 -7.08 -14.95 15.13
CA PRO A 134 -6.27 -14.45 16.23
C PRO A 134 -7.28 -14.08 17.28
N GLN A 135 -7.21 -14.75 18.45
CA GLN A 135 -8.25 -14.58 19.46
C GLN A 135 -8.39 -13.08 19.61
N ALA A 136 -9.55 -12.55 19.19
CA ALA A 136 -9.83 -11.13 19.30
C ALA A 136 -9.38 -10.77 20.72
N PRO A 137 -8.55 -9.73 20.93
CA PRO A 137 -8.08 -9.38 22.26
C PRO A 137 -9.27 -9.52 23.16
N GLN A 138 -9.22 -10.50 24.09
CA GLN A 138 -10.44 -11.05 24.69
C GLN A 138 -11.29 -9.87 25.09
N ALA A 139 -12.46 -9.73 24.45
CA ALA A 139 -13.38 -8.68 24.81
C ALA A 139 -13.48 -8.74 26.34
N PRO A 140 -13.23 -7.63 27.06
CA PRO A 140 -13.31 -7.66 28.50
C PRO A 140 -14.66 -8.28 28.88
N GLN A 141 -14.61 -9.15 29.90
CA GLN A 141 -15.72 -9.98 30.38
C GLN A 141 -17.07 -9.27 30.21
N PRO A 142 -18.09 -9.93 29.61
CA PRO A 142 -19.27 -9.25 29.11
C PRO A 142 -19.95 -8.48 30.24
N GLN A 143 -19.86 -7.15 30.18
CA GLN A 143 -21.00 -6.33 30.54
C GLN A 143 -22.11 -6.81 29.60
N THR A 144 -23.18 -7.39 30.15
CA THR A 144 -24.33 -7.79 29.34
C THR A 144 -24.98 -6.52 28.81
N TYR A 145 -24.58 -6.11 27.62
CA TYR A 145 -25.17 -4.98 26.93
C TYR A 145 -26.45 -5.46 26.26
N GLU A 146 -27.53 -4.69 26.38
CA GLU A 146 -28.74 -4.94 25.60
C GLU A 146 -28.48 -4.65 24.13
N ALA A 147 -29.17 -5.34 23.23
CA ALA A 147 -29.04 -5.08 21.80
C ALA A 147 -29.34 -3.59 21.49
N PRO A 148 -28.65 -2.98 20.52
CA PRO A 148 -28.89 -1.58 20.18
C PRO A 148 -30.31 -1.37 19.67
N ALA A 149 -30.90 -0.22 20.00
CA ALA A 149 -32.21 0.18 19.52
C ALA A 149 -32.21 0.31 17.98
N GLN A 150 -33.36 0.01 17.35
CA GLN A 150 -33.55 0.07 15.90
C GLN A 150 -34.77 0.94 15.58
N ASN A 151 -34.66 1.80 14.56
CA ASN A 151 -35.80 2.51 13.94
C ASN A 151 -35.60 2.54 12.42
N ALA A 152 -36.60 3.01 11.66
CA ALA A 152 -36.54 3.09 10.20
C ALA A 152 -35.32 3.88 9.64
N GLY A 153 -34.65 4.69 10.47
CA GLY A 153 -33.43 5.44 10.12
C GLY A 153 -32.10 4.72 10.35
N GLY A 154 -32.07 3.55 11.03
CA GLY A 154 -30.84 2.80 11.32
C GLY A 154 -30.83 2.13 12.68
N ILE A 155 -29.63 1.77 13.14
CA ILE A 155 -29.34 1.14 14.43
C ILE A 155 -28.54 2.12 15.29
N CYS A 156 -28.81 2.15 16.60
CA CYS A 156 -28.01 2.93 17.53
C CYS A 156 -26.57 2.38 17.54
N PRO A 157 -25.54 3.22 17.37
CA PRO A 157 -24.17 2.74 17.29
C PRO A 157 -23.64 2.18 18.62
N LEU A 158 -24.34 2.41 19.73
CA LEU A 158 -24.02 1.87 21.04
C LEU A 158 -25.21 1.08 21.61
N PRO A 159 -24.97 0.12 22.51
CA PRO A 159 -26.02 -0.58 23.23
C PRO A 159 -27.00 0.34 23.96
N ALA A 160 -28.24 -0.12 24.13
CA ALA A 160 -29.22 0.60 24.94
C ALA A 160 -28.74 0.71 26.40
N GLY A 161 -28.88 1.92 26.97
CA GLY A 161 -28.51 2.19 28.37
C GLY A 161 -27.01 2.24 28.67
N SER A 162 -26.12 2.03 27.68
CA SER A 162 -24.67 2.06 27.92
C SER A 162 -24.04 3.45 27.77
N TYR A 163 -24.82 4.46 27.38
CA TYR A 163 -24.30 5.79 27.05
C TYR A 163 -25.21 6.93 27.50
N TYR A 164 -24.62 8.12 27.51
CA TYR A 164 -25.37 9.38 27.45
C TYR A 164 -24.72 10.30 26.41
N VAL A 165 -25.52 11.15 25.78
CA VAL A 165 -25.01 12.14 24.81
C VAL A 165 -24.47 13.33 25.59
N SER A 166 -23.18 13.63 25.45
CA SER A 166 -22.53 14.77 26.12
C SER A 166 -22.52 16.03 25.26
N ARG A 167 -22.50 15.86 23.94
CA ARG A 167 -22.37 16.95 22.98
C ARG A 167 -23.01 16.57 21.64
N SER A 168 -23.55 17.57 20.93
CA SER A 168 -24.00 17.45 19.54
C SER A 168 -23.20 18.36 18.60
N VAL A 169 -23.61 18.42 17.34
CA VAL A 169 -22.99 19.25 16.30
C VAL A 169 -22.99 20.72 16.74
N SER A 170 -21.84 21.37 16.59
CA SER A 170 -21.64 22.77 16.97
C SER A 170 -20.46 23.37 16.19
N SER A 171 -20.21 24.66 16.35
CA SER A 171 -18.99 25.27 15.80
C SER A 171 -17.75 24.55 16.33
N GLY A 172 -16.96 23.94 15.43
CA GLY A 172 -15.78 23.15 15.78
C GLY A 172 -16.05 21.72 16.26
N HIS A 173 -17.25 21.17 16.02
CA HIS A 173 -17.59 19.78 16.31
C HIS A 173 -18.60 19.24 15.30
N GLU A 174 -18.14 18.32 14.46
CA GLU A 174 -18.87 17.83 13.28
C GLU A 174 -19.75 16.60 13.56
N GLY A 175 -19.90 16.20 14.83
CA GLY A 175 -20.64 15.00 15.20
C GLY A 175 -21.34 15.11 16.56
N ALA A 176 -21.76 13.96 17.07
CA ALA A 176 -22.25 13.80 18.44
C ALA A 176 -21.26 12.95 19.24
N ASP A 177 -21.09 13.29 20.52
CA ASP A 177 -20.25 12.54 21.44
C ASP A 177 -21.14 11.74 22.40
N MET A 178 -21.03 10.41 22.32
CA MET A 178 -21.79 9.45 23.13
C MET A 178 -20.84 8.84 24.16
N VAL A 179 -20.90 9.33 25.40
CA VAL A 179 -20.02 8.87 26.48
C VAL A 179 -20.44 7.48 26.91
N ALA A 180 -19.50 6.55 26.87
CA ALA A 180 -19.70 5.16 27.27
C ALA A 180 -18.40 4.58 27.85
N PRO A 181 -18.47 3.52 28.68
CA PRO A 181 -17.27 2.85 29.17
C PRO A 181 -16.34 2.41 28.03
N ALA A 182 -15.03 2.44 28.27
CA ALA A 182 -14.08 1.81 27.36
C ALA A 182 -14.50 0.37 27.07
N MET A 183 -14.24 -0.08 25.86
CA MET A 183 -14.58 -1.41 25.39
C MET A 183 -16.09 -1.71 25.27
N THR A 184 -16.95 -0.70 25.34
CA THR A 184 -18.34 -0.84 24.87
C THR A 184 -18.31 -1.12 23.36
N PRO A 185 -19.06 -2.12 22.84
CA PRO A 185 -19.07 -2.41 21.41
C PRO A 185 -19.68 -1.26 20.60
N ILE A 186 -19.10 -0.98 19.44
CA ILE A 186 -19.61 -0.01 18.47
C ILE A 186 -20.19 -0.76 17.29
N TYR A 187 -21.43 -0.45 16.95
CA TYR A 187 -22.18 -1.07 15.85
C TYR A 187 -22.24 -0.14 14.64
N ALA A 188 -22.20 -0.74 13.44
CA ALA A 188 -22.52 -0.03 12.21
C ALA A 188 -23.99 0.41 12.23
N VAL A 189 -24.25 1.71 12.11
CA VAL A 189 -25.62 2.26 12.17
C VAL A 189 -26.48 1.82 11.00
N LYS A 190 -25.84 1.50 9.87
CA LYS A 190 -26.50 1.05 8.64
C LYS A 190 -25.52 0.22 7.80
N SER A 191 -26.04 -0.70 7.00
CA SER A 191 -25.23 -1.51 6.08
C SER A 191 -24.48 -0.63 5.08
N GLY A 192 -23.34 -1.08 4.60
CA GLY A 192 -22.53 -0.31 3.67
C GLY A 192 -21.15 -0.89 3.44
N GLN A 193 -20.30 -0.13 2.75
CA GLN A 193 -18.90 -0.44 2.53
C GLN A 193 -18.00 0.43 3.41
N VAL A 194 -17.01 -0.18 4.04
CA VAL A 194 -16.00 0.53 4.82
C VAL A 194 -15.08 1.30 3.87
N ILE A 195 -15.09 2.62 3.97
CA ILE A 195 -14.27 3.54 3.15
C ILE A 195 -13.03 4.04 3.92
N THR A 196 -13.07 3.99 5.25
CA THR A 196 -11.93 4.32 6.11
C THR A 196 -11.85 3.31 7.24
N SER A 197 -10.64 2.81 7.51
CA SER A 197 -10.33 2.06 8.72
C SER A 197 -8.86 2.31 9.06
N GLN A 198 -8.57 3.07 10.12
CA GLN A 198 -7.20 3.46 10.47
C GLN A 198 -6.99 3.49 12.00
N GLU A 199 -5.78 3.17 12.47
CA GLU A 199 -5.41 3.31 13.89
C GLU A 199 -5.16 4.76 14.31
N ALA A 200 -4.87 5.65 13.35
CA ALA A 200 -4.56 7.04 13.65
C ALA A 200 -4.92 7.95 12.48
N LEU A 201 -6.04 8.69 12.61
CA LEU A 201 -6.46 9.72 11.67
C LEU A 201 -6.72 11.03 12.40
N GLY A 202 -5.68 11.86 12.52
CA GLY A 202 -5.79 13.21 13.07
C GLY A 202 -6.54 13.28 14.41
N GLY A 203 -7.50 14.20 14.50
CA GLY A 203 -8.33 14.40 15.69
C GLY A 203 -9.23 13.21 16.05
N TRP A 204 -9.63 12.40 15.06
CA TRP A 204 -10.52 11.25 15.29
C TRP A 204 -9.83 10.07 15.96
N GLY A 205 -8.50 9.99 15.92
CA GLY A 205 -7.77 8.84 16.50
C GLY A 205 -8.01 7.56 15.71
N VAL A 206 -8.36 6.47 16.40
CA VAL A 206 -8.74 5.21 15.75
C VAL A 206 -10.14 5.36 15.18
N VAL A 207 -10.28 5.14 13.88
CA VAL A 207 -11.47 5.52 13.13
C VAL A 207 -11.93 4.44 12.17
N VAL A 208 -13.25 4.34 12.01
CA VAL A 208 -13.91 3.64 10.90
C VAL A 208 -14.88 4.62 10.24
N ALA A 209 -15.01 4.59 8.91
CA ALA A 209 -16.08 5.28 8.21
C ALA A 209 -16.71 4.35 7.17
N ILE A 210 -18.04 4.44 7.04
CA ILE A 210 -18.85 3.55 6.19
C ILE A 210 -19.68 4.41 5.24
N ASP A 211 -19.56 4.13 3.94
CA ASP A 211 -20.48 4.60 2.91
C ASP A 211 -21.66 3.63 2.81
N HIS A 212 -22.88 4.14 2.95
CA HIS A 212 -24.10 3.35 2.94
C HIS A 212 -24.68 3.13 1.54
N GLY A 213 -24.10 3.73 0.50
CA GLY A 213 -24.48 3.55 -0.89
C GLY A 213 -25.73 4.33 -1.33
N ASP A 214 -26.34 5.12 -0.45
CA ASP A 214 -27.50 5.97 -0.74
C ASP A 214 -27.18 7.47 -0.56
N GLY A 215 -25.91 7.83 -0.68
CA GLY A 215 -25.41 9.19 -0.47
C GLY A 215 -25.21 9.53 1.02
N THR A 216 -25.42 8.59 1.93
CA THR A 216 -25.13 8.79 3.37
C THR A 216 -23.82 8.13 3.80
N THR A 217 -23.14 8.74 4.75
CA THR A 217 -21.89 8.22 5.32
C THR A 217 -21.90 8.38 6.84
N SER A 218 -21.41 7.38 7.56
CA SER A 218 -21.16 7.46 9.00
C SER A 218 -19.67 7.35 9.32
N LEU A 219 -19.20 8.13 10.29
CA LEU A 219 -17.83 8.06 10.82
C LEU A 219 -17.89 7.76 12.31
N TYR A 220 -17.00 6.88 12.78
CA TYR A 220 -16.91 6.41 14.16
C TYR A 220 -15.48 6.65 14.64
N GLY A 221 -15.30 7.59 15.55
CA GLY A 221 -14.00 8.01 16.06
C GLY A 221 -13.70 7.53 17.48
N HIS A 222 -12.48 7.82 17.92
CA HIS A 222 -11.95 7.61 19.26
C HIS A 222 -11.95 6.15 19.74
N MET A 223 -11.95 5.17 18.85
CA MET A 223 -11.95 3.75 19.25
C MET A 223 -10.68 3.37 20.02
N THR A 224 -10.71 2.25 20.72
CA THR A 224 -9.51 1.69 21.36
C THR A 224 -8.55 1.12 20.30
N TYR A 225 -7.24 1.34 20.47
CA TYR A 225 -6.21 0.82 19.54
C TYR A 225 -6.33 -0.70 19.34
N GLY A 226 -6.22 -1.14 18.09
CA GLY A 226 -6.25 -2.56 17.73
C GLY A 226 -7.60 -3.24 17.90
N THR A 227 -8.68 -2.48 18.13
CA THR A 227 -10.03 -3.04 18.35
C THR A 227 -10.94 -2.97 17.13
N ARG A 228 -10.53 -2.31 16.04
CA ARG A 228 -11.25 -2.28 14.77
C ARG A 228 -11.48 -3.72 14.27
N GLN A 229 -12.70 -4.03 13.88
CA GLN A 229 -13.10 -5.37 13.42
C GLN A 229 -13.21 -5.46 11.89
N VAL A 230 -12.93 -4.36 11.19
CA VAL A 230 -13.15 -4.22 9.74
C VAL A 230 -12.02 -3.46 9.07
N GLN A 231 -11.80 -3.73 7.78
CA GLN A 231 -10.82 -3.09 6.91
C GLN A 231 -11.50 -2.34 5.76
N VAL A 232 -10.77 -1.43 5.12
CA VAL A 232 -11.26 -0.72 3.93
C VAL A 232 -11.62 -1.73 2.83
N GLY A 233 -12.79 -1.55 2.23
CA GLY A 233 -13.35 -2.42 1.20
C GLY A 233 -14.35 -3.46 1.73
N ASP A 234 -14.34 -3.75 3.04
CA ASP A 234 -15.28 -4.69 3.66
C ASP A 234 -16.72 -4.19 3.54
N THR A 235 -17.64 -5.11 3.29
CA THR A 235 -19.09 -4.84 3.42
C THR A 235 -19.53 -5.19 4.82
N VAL A 236 -20.29 -4.31 5.46
CA VAL A 236 -20.84 -4.50 6.80
C VAL A 236 -22.35 -4.47 6.78
N SER A 237 -22.97 -5.25 7.67
CA SER A 237 -24.41 -5.17 7.92
C SER A 237 -24.72 -4.16 9.02
N ALA A 238 -25.90 -3.52 8.97
CA ALA A 238 -26.40 -2.75 10.10
C ALA A 238 -26.37 -3.61 11.38
N GLY A 239 -25.84 -3.08 12.47
CA GLY A 239 -25.74 -3.79 13.75
C GLY A 239 -24.54 -4.71 13.85
N GLN A 240 -23.68 -4.79 12.84
CA GLN A 240 -22.40 -5.47 12.94
C GLN A 240 -21.44 -4.68 13.82
N ILE A 241 -20.72 -5.36 14.72
CA ILE A 241 -19.65 -4.75 15.52
C ILE A 241 -18.50 -4.36 14.59
N ILE A 242 -18.07 -3.11 14.66
CA ILE A 242 -16.98 -2.56 13.85
C ILE A 242 -15.76 -2.13 14.67
N GLY A 243 -15.93 -2.03 15.99
CA GLY A 243 -14.88 -1.65 16.91
C GLY A 243 -15.40 -1.49 18.33
N TYR A 244 -14.58 -0.87 19.18
CA TYR A 244 -14.90 -0.72 20.59
C TYR A 244 -14.53 0.67 21.09
N VAL A 245 -15.38 1.24 21.94
CA VAL A 245 -15.21 2.58 22.54
C VAL A 245 -13.85 2.71 23.20
N GLY A 246 -13.23 3.86 23.03
CA GLY A 246 -11.94 4.20 23.64
C GLY A 246 -11.79 5.70 23.84
N SER A 247 -10.53 6.14 23.93
CA SER A 247 -10.16 7.54 24.12
C SER A 247 -8.86 7.83 23.36
N THR A 248 -8.91 7.75 22.03
CA THR A 248 -7.76 8.01 21.14
C THR A 248 -7.95 9.31 20.34
N GLY A 249 -6.87 9.89 19.82
CA GLY A 249 -6.96 11.19 19.13
C GLY A 249 -7.25 12.35 20.08
N HIS A 250 -8.06 13.32 19.63
CA HIS A 250 -8.46 14.48 20.42
C HIS A 250 -9.66 14.15 21.32
N SER A 251 -9.44 13.29 22.30
CA SER A 251 -10.45 12.85 23.26
C SER A 251 -9.93 13.00 24.69
N THR A 252 -10.80 13.43 25.61
CA THR A 252 -10.48 13.63 27.04
C THR A 252 -11.05 12.55 27.95
N ALA A 253 -11.95 11.71 27.44
CA ALA A 253 -12.60 10.62 28.17
C ALA A 253 -13.15 9.58 27.19
N ASN A 254 -13.49 8.38 27.68
CA ASN A 254 -14.05 7.34 26.82
C ASN A 254 -15.41 7.77 26.24
N HIS A 255 -15.51 7.82 24.92
CA HIS A 255 -16.75 8.09 24.19
C HIS A 255 -16.64 7.62 22.74
N LEU A 256 -17.78 7.47 22.10
CA LEU A 256 -17.89 7.38 20.65
C LEU A 256 -18.13 8.79 20.11
N HIS A 257 -17.27 9.27 19.22
CA HIS A 257 -17.60 10.38 18.33
C HIS A 257 -18.24 9.83 17.06
N ILE A 258 -19.47 10.22 16.78
CA ILE A 258 -20.18 9.81 15.57
C ILE A 258 -20.52 11.01 14.70
N GLU A 259 -20.11 10.95 13.43
CA GLU A 259 -20.58 11.88 12.41
C GLU A 259 -21.57 11.17 11.48
N TYR A 260 -22.52 11.95 10.98
CA TYR A 260 -23.42 11.52 9.93
C TYR A 260 -23.45 12.56 8.81
N ARG A 261 -23.28 12.10 7.58
CA ARG A 261 -23.27 12.97 6.39
C ARG A 261 -24.35 12.53 5.42
N ILE A 262 -25.01 13.51 4.80
CA ILE A 262 -25.95 13.31 3.70
C ILE A 262 -25.44 14.10 2.51
N ASN A 263 -25.16 13.41 1.41
CA ASN A 263 -24.55 13.97 0.19
C ASN A 263 -23.29 14.80 0.48
N GLY A 264 -22.47 14.31 1.41
CA GLY A 264 -21.23 14.95 1.84
C GLY A 264 -21.38 16.07 2.88
N ALA A 265 -22.59 16.55 3.17
CA ALA A 265 -22.83 17.58 4.18
C ALA A 265 -23.03 16.96 5.58
N ILE A 266 -22.37 17.53 6.59
CA ILE A 266 -22.58 17.17 8.01
C ILE A 266 -24.02 17.49 8.42
N VAL A 267 -24.67 16.53 9.05
CA VAL A 267 -25.96 16.70 9.72
C VAL A 267 -25.84 16.26 11.18
N ASP A 268 -26.73 16.77 12.04
CA ASP A 268 -26.79 16.31 13.42
C ASP A 268 -27.28 14.85 13.49
N PRO A 269 -26.43 13.89 13.92
CA PRO A 269 -26.79 12.47 13.96
C PRO A 269 -28.01 12.17 14.83
N LEU A 270 -28.26 12.98 15.86
CA LEU A 270 -29.37 12.79 16.80
C LEU A 270 -30.75 12.93 16.13
N ASN A 271 -30.82 13.57 14.96
CA ASN A 271 -32.07 13.76 14.22
C ASN A 271 -32.35 12.64 13.20
N TYR A 272 -31.35 11.79 12.89
CA TYR A 272 -31.44 10.80 11.80
C TYR A 272 -31.23 9.37 12.29
N LEU A 273 -30.54 9.19 13.42
CA LEU A 273 -30.24 7.91 14.01
C LEU A 273 -31.04 7.72 15.31
N PRO A 274 -31.34 6.47 15.71
CA PRO A 274 -32.04 6.19 16.96
C PRO A 274 -31.10 6.27 18.17
N ILE A 275 -30.56 7.46 18.43
CA ILE A 275 -29.63 7.78 19.54
C ILE A 275 -30.38 8.40 20.73
#